data_AF-A0A354MQA4-F1
#
_entry.id   AF-A0A354MQA4-F1
#
_cell.length_a   1.000
_cell.length_b   1.000
_cell.length_c   1.000
_cell.angle_alpha   90.00
_cell.angle_beta   90.00
_cell.angle_gamma   90.00
#
_symmetry.space_group_name_H-M   'P 1'
#
loop_
_entity.id
_entity.type
_entity.pdbx_description
1 polymer ?
#
loop_
_entity_poly.entity_id
_entity_poly.type
_entity_poly.pdbx_seq_one_letter_code
_entity_poly.pdbx_strand_id
1 'polypeptide(L)'
;LNITNAMEGHPDNLAPAFLGGLTASMVDGGLPVSVSFPLHAGWEFLVLIPDFTLSTPLARSVLPEQVNRRDAIYNISHGALV
;
A
#
# COMPACT_ATOMS: atom_id res chain seq x y z
N LEU A 1 -6.16 -4.89 -12.70
CA LEU A 1 -6.45 -4.49 -11.29
C LEU A 1 -7.87 -4.86 -10.85
N ASN A 2 -8.94 -4.57 -11.61
CA ASN A 2 -10.31 -4.81 -11.15
C ASN A 2 -10.60 -6.25 -10.70
N ILE A 3 -10.17 -7.25 -11.48
CA ILE A 3 -10.39 -8.67 -11.15
C ILE A 3 -9.57 -9.09 -9.93
N THR A 4 -8.31 -8.67 -9.85
CA THR A 4 -7.39 -9.08 -8.78
C THR A 4 -7.66 -8.34 -7.46
N ASN A 5 -8.11 -7.08 -7.52
CA ASN A 5 -8.56 -6.34 -6.33
C ASN A 5 -9.80 -6.99 -5.70
N ALA A 6 -10.69 -7.59 -6.51
CA ALA A 6 -11.81 -8.37 -5.96
C ALA A 6 -11.36 -9.61 -5.19
N MET A 7 -10.12 -10.09 -5.41
CA MET A 7 -9.54 -11.24 -4.71
C MET A 7 -8.71 -10.84 -3.48
N GLU A 8 -7.90 -9.78 -3.55
CA GLU A 8 -7.05 -9.33 -2.42
C GLU A 8 -7.72 -8.27 -1.52
N GLY A 9 -8.70 -7.53 -2.05
CA GLY A 9 -9.38 -6.44 -1.34
C GLY A 9 -8.63 -5.10 -1.33
N HIS A 10 -7.38 -5.06 -1.80
CA HIS A 10 -6.59 -3.84 -1.91
C HIS A 10 -5.67 -3.83 -3.15
N PRO A 11 -5.46 -2.66 -3.80
CA PRO A 11 -4.71 -2.58 -5.05
C PRO A 11 -3.22 -2.23 -4.90
N ASP A 12 -2.74 -1.91 -3.70
CA ASP A 12 -1.41 -1.35 -3.41
C ASP A 12 -0.24 -2.29 -3.71
N ASN A 13 -0.43 -3.61 -3.60
CA ASN A 13 0.58 -4.58 -4.05
C ASN A 13 0.41 -4.98 -5.52
N LEU A 14 -0.83 -5.02 -5.99
CA LEU A 14 -1.16 -5.43 -7.35
C LEU A 14 -0.76 -4.36 -8.38
N ALA A 15 -1.03 -3.08 -8.10
CA ALA A 15 -0.72 -1.96 -8.98
C ALA A 15 0.76 -1.94 -9.41
N PRO A 16 1.75 -1.94 -8.49
CA PRO A 16 3.17 -1.93 -8.89
C PRO A 16 3.61 -3.27 -9.49
N ALA A 17 2.99 -4.40 -9.11
CA ALA A 17 3.29 -5.70 -9.73
C ALA A 17 2.92 -5.75 -11.23
N PHE A 18 1.85 -5.05 -11.64
CA PHE A 18 1.41 -5.00 -13.04
C PHE A 18 1.97 -3.81 -13.82
N LEU A 19 2.02 -2.63 -13.21
CA LEU A 19 2.39 -1.38 -13.87
C LEU A 19 3.90 -1.10 -13.79
N GLY A 20 4.59 -1.74 -12.85
CA GLY A 20 5.97 -1.44 -12.51
C GLY A 20 6.12 -0.13 -11.73
N GLY A 21 7.32 0.07 -11.18
CA GLY A 21 7.70 1.33 -10.54
C GLY A 21 6.96 1.61 -9.22
N LEU A 22 6.70 2.89 -8.96
CA LEU A 22 6.01 3.38 -7.78
C LEU A 22 4.58 3.78 -8.13
N THR A 23 3.61 3.31 -7.36
CA THR A 23 2.18 3.60 -7.58
C THR A 23 1.51 4.06 -6.29
N ALA A 24 0.58 5.01 -6.39
CA ALA A 24 -0.44 5.22 -5.36
C ALA A 24 -1.76 4.63 -5.86
N SER A 25 -2.52 4.02 -4.96
CA SER A 25 -3.75 3.32 -5.31
C SER A 25 -4.75 3.31 -4.17
N MET A 26 -6.02 3.35 -4.52
CA MET A 26 -7.13 3.27 -3.58
C MET A 26 -8.31 2.52 -4.20
N VAL A 27 -9.32 2.23 -3.40
CA VAL A 27 -10.61 1.73 -3.89
C VAL A 27 -11.61 2.87 -3.79
N ASP A 28 -12.18 3.26 -4.93
CA ASP A 28 -13.26 4.26 -5.02
C ASP A 28 -14.48 3.64 -5.68
N GLY A 29 -15.65 3.74 -5.05
CA GLY A 29 -16.88 3.10 -5.54
C GLY A 29 -16.77 1.58 -5.75
N GLY A 30 -15.86 0.89 -5.04
CA GLY A 30 -15.59 -0.54 -5.23
C GLY A 30 -14.64 -0.88 -6.38
N LEU A 31 -14.15 0.13 -7.10
CA LEU A 31 -13.19 -0.04 -8.20
C LEU A 31 -11.79 0.42 -7.77
N PRO A 32 -10.74 -0.31 -8.13
CA PRO A 32 -9.39 0.14 -7.86
C PRO A 32 -9.02 1.29 -8.81
N VAL A 33 -8.56 2.39 -8.22
CA VAL A 33 -7.96 3.53 -8.91
C VAL A 33 -6.48 3.55 -8.60
N SER A 34 -5.64 3.80 -9.59
CA SER A 34 -4.18 3.82 -9.41
C SER A 34 -3.51 4.82 -10.33
N VAL A 35 -2.44 5.43 -9.83
CA VAL A 35 -1.59 6.37 -10.55
C VAL A 35 -0.13 5.98 -10.35
N SER A 36 0.65 6.06 -11.42
CA SER A 36 2.08 5.75 -11.41
C SER A 36 2.91 7.01 -11.28
N PHE A 37 4.01 6.93 -10.54
CA PHE A 37 4.96 8.02 -10.35
C PHE A 37 6.31 7.64 -10.94
N PRO A 38 7.05 8.62 -11.50
CA PRO A 38 8.42 8.40 -11.89
C PRO A 38 9.27 8.13 -10.64
N LEU A 39 10.06 7.06 -10.70
CA LEU A 39 11.12 6.80 -9.72
C LEU A 39 12.40 7.49 -10.16
N HIS A 40 13.13 8.07 -9.21
CA HIS A 40 14.44 8.62 -9.50
C HIS A 40 15.41 7.49 -9.87
N ALA A 41 16.14 7.64 -10.98
CA ALA A 41 16.97 6.57 -11.54
C ALA A 41 18.11 6.09 -10.62
N GLY A 42 18.50 6.90 -9.64
CA GLY A 42 19.52 6.56 -8.63
C GLY A 42 18.98 5.88 -7.37
N TRP A 43 17.69 5.56 -7.29
CA TRP A 43 17.15 4.82 -6.14
C TRP A 43 17.42 3.33 -6.28
N GLU A 44 17.93 2.74 -5.21
CA GLU A 44 18.16 1.30 -5.08
C GLU A 44 17.40 0.79 -3.84
N PHE A 45 16.88 -0.43 -3.91
CA PHE A 45 16.10 -1.04 -2.84
C PHE A 45 16.81 -2.29 -2.32
N LEU A 46 16.98 -2.37 -1.01
CA LEU A 46 17.51 -3.55 -0.31
C LEU A 46 16.40 -4.14 0.56
N VAL A 47 16.14 -5.44 0.40
CA VAL A 47 15.16 -6.17 1.20
C VAL A 47 15.89 -7.09 2.19
N LEU A 48 15.58 -6.95 3.47
CA LEU A 48 16.09 -7.81 4.54
C LEU A 48 14.99 -8.80 4.94
N ILE A 49 15.19 -10.09 4.63
CA ILE A 49 14.20 -11.14 4.87
C ILE A 49 14.66 -12.00 6.05
N PRO A 50 13.95 -12.00 7.19
CA PRO A 50 14.29 -12.86 8.32
C PRO A 50 13.85 -14.31 8.05
N ASP A 51 14.52 -15.27 8.72
CA ASP A 51 14.21 -16.71 8.61
C ASP A 51 13.04 -17.12 9.52
N PHE A 52 11.93 -16.39 9.44
CA PHE A 52 10.66 -16.77 10.05
C PHE A 52 9.47 -16.18 9.28
N THR A 53 8.32 -16.84 9.38
CA THR A 53 7.08 -16.38 8.74
C THR A 53 6.17 -15.71 9.77
N LEU A 54 5.70 -14.50 9.45
CA LEU A 54 4.64 -13.81 10.18
C LEU A 54 3.42 -13.68 9.26
N SER A 55 2.26 -14.21 9.68
CA SER A 55 1.05 -14.12 8.88
C SER A 55 0.48 -12.70 8.90
N THR A 56 -0.07 -12.24 7.78
CA THR A 56 -0.72 -10.91 7.67
C THR A 56 -1.82 -10.71 8.71
N PRO A 57 -2.69 -11.70 9.02
CA PRO A 57 -3.69 -11.54 10.08
C PRO A 57 -3.06 -11.31 11.46
N LEU A 58 -2.00 -12.04 11.80
CA LEU A 58 -1.30 -11.88 13.08
C LEU A 58 -0.55 -10.53 13.15
N ALA A 59 0.07 -10.10 12.05
CA ALA A 59 0.69 -8.78 11.97
C ALA A 59 -0.33 -7.66 12.15
N ARG A 60 -1.54 -7.80 11.59
CA ARG A 60 -2.62 -6.80 11.70
C ARG A 60 -3.35 -6.83 13.05
N SER A 61 -3.29 -7.92 13.81
CA SER A 61 -4.01 -8.05 15.08
C SER A 61 -3.51 -7.10 16.17
N VAL A 62 -2.33 -6.50 16.00
CA VAL A 62 -1.77 -5.50 16.94
C VAL A 62 -2.21 -4.07 16.61
N LEU A 63 -2.88 -3.85 15.48
CA LEU A 63 -3.35 -2.52 15.08
C LEU A 63 -4.51 -2.08 16.00
N PRO A 64 -4.51 -0.83 16.48
CA PRO A 64 -5.62 -0.32 17.27
C PRO A 64 -6.85 -0.10 16.39
N GLU A 65 -8.04 -0.28 16.97
CA GLU A 65 -9.31 0.02 16.29
C GLU A 65 -9.47 1.52 16.01
N GLN A 66 -8.84 2.37 16.83
CA GLN A 66 -8.92 3.82 16.72
C GLN A 66 -7.53 4.44 16.86
N VAL A 67 -7.28 5.44 16.03
CA VAL A 67 -6.10 6.31 16.12
C VAL A 67 -6.53 7.70 16.55
N ASN A 68 -5.67 8.42 17.27
CA ASN A 68 -5.99 9.79 17.63
C ASN A 68 -5.99 10.68 16.37
N ARG A 69 -6.74 11.79 16.42
CA ARG A 69 -6.86 12.72 15.28
C ARG A 69 -5.52 13.30 14.84
N ARG A 70 -4.58 13.50 15.76
CA ARG A 70 -3.25 14.06 15.47
C ARG A 70 -2.44 13.11 14.59
N ASP A 71 -2.46 11.81 14.89
CA ASP A 71 -1.74 10.78 14.14
C ASP A 71 -2.39 10.56 12.78
N ALA A 72 -3.72 10.63 12.69
CA ALA A 72 -4.44 10.60 11.42
C ALA A 72 -4.05 11.78 10.51
N ILE A 73 -4.05 13.02 11.03
CA ILE A 73 -3.61 14.21 10.28
C ILE A 73 -2.16 14.05 9.84
N TYR A 74 -1.28 13.61 10.75
CA TYR A 74 0.14 13.41 10.45
C TYR A 74 0.31 12.41 9.30
N ASN A 75 -0.33 11.25 9.33
CA ASN A 75 -0.18 10.26 8.25
C ASN A 75 -0.74 10.78 6.92
N ILE A 76 -1.91 11.43 6.92
CA ILE A 76 -2.52 11.96 5.69
C ILE A 76 -1.65 13.06 5.07
N SER A 77 -1.02 13.93 5.88
CA SER A 77 -0.17 15.01 5.36
C SER A 77 1.14 14.52 4.72
N HIS A 78 1.53 13.26 4.98
CA HIS A 78 2.72 12.62 4.42
C HIS A 78 2.37 11.50 3.42
N GLY A 79 1.08 11.26 3.18
CA GLY A 79 0.62 10.32 2.16
C GLY A 79 0.79 10.91 0.76
N ALA A 80 0.95 10.03 -0.22
CA ALA A 80 0.82 10.41 -1.62
C ALA A 80 -0.67 10.61 -1.94
N LEU A 81 -1.17 11.83 -1.79
CA LEU A 81 -2.51 12.21 -2.26
C LEU A 81 -2.39 12.76 -3.68
N VAL A 82 -3.18 12.21 -4.61
CA VAL A 82 -3.36 12.77 -5.97
C VAL A 82 -4.79 13.23 -6.11
#